data_AF-A0AAV2F2N1-F1
#
_entry.id   AF-A0AAV2F2N1-F1
#
_cell.length_a   1.000
_cell.length_b   1.000
_cell.length_c   1.000
_cell.angle_alpha   90.00
_cell.angle_beta   90.00
_cell.angle_gamma   90.00
#
_symmetry.space_group_name_H-M   'P 1'
#
loop_
_entity.id
_entity.type
_entity.pdbx_description
1 polymer ?
#
loop_
_entity_poly.entity_id
_entity_poly.type
_entity_poly.pdbx_seq_one_letter_code
_entity_poly.pdbx_strand_id
1 'polypeptide(L)'
;MPVCKEMAIDLQKTQPFNYVLLQAISELLQKGSVFEDGIKLPPHRISSVLRYHLQATEYKMMLAVEPTFKLPLSQPVSVSVLVGRKDSNKVACIIHKAMFDYIDRSSYRAMAFDAIDISPMYRFLPNIRGWISLLFMEGGDECEIDVFGIQMDFNDVANSKDEVLWLLDMLDWK
;
A
#
# COMPACT_ATOMS: atom_id res chain seq x y z
N MET A 1 -4.02 -28.49 -35.44
CA MET A 1 -4.39 -27.43 -34.47
C MET A 1 -4.02 -27.91 -33.07
N PRO A 2 -2.87 -27.50 -32.52
CA PRO A 2 -2.50 -27.84 -31.16
C PRO A 2 -2.76 -26.65 -30.23
N VAL A 3 -3.49 -26.90 -29.14
CA VAL A 3 -3.57 -26.00 -27.98
C VAL A 3 -2.33 -26.29 -27.14
N CYS A 4 -1.35 -25.39 -27.18
CA CYS A 4 -0.17 -25.47 -26.31
C CYS A 4 -0.58 -25.13 -24.88
N LYS A 5 -0.41 -26.12 -24.00
CA LYS A 5 -0.27 -25.95 -22.55
C LYS A 5 1.21 -25.72 -22.26
N GLU A 6 1.55 -24.63 -21.59
CA GLU A 6 2.81 -24.42 -20.84
C GLU A 6 2.41 -23.67 -19.56
N MET A 7 2.40 -24.32 -18.39
CA MET A 7 3.52 -24.51 -17.45
C MET A 7 4.22 -23.20 -17.07
N ALA A 8 3.70 -22.55 -16.02
CA ALA A 8 4.42 -21.54 -15.26
C ALA A 8 4.85 -22.13 -13.91
N ILE A 9 6.16 -22.39 -13.87
CA ILE A 9 7.09 -22.64 -12.78
C ILE A 9 6.52 -22.60 -11.35
N ASP A 10 6.61 -23.76 -10.71
CA ASP A 10 6.53 -23.96 -9.27
C ASP A 10 7.84 -23.49 -8.60
N LEU A 11 7.73 -22.55 -7.66
CA LEU A 11 8.76 -22.25 -6.67
C LEU A 11 8.11 -22.37 -5.28
N GLN A 12 7.91 -23.61 -4.81
CA GLN A 12 7.74 -23.88 -3.39
C GLN A 12 9.01 -23.48 -2.63
N LYS A 13 8.87 -22.49 -1.73
CA LYS A 13 9.22 -22.53 -0.28
C LYS A 13 9.51 -21.13 0.27
N THR A 14 8.45 -20.45 0.70
CA THR A 14 8.25 -19.73 1.98
C THR A 14 7.13 -18.71 1.76
N GLN A 15 6.05 -18.82 2.54
CA GLN A 15 4.79 -18.09 2.34
C GLN A 15 4.98 -16.57 2.30
N PRO A 16 4.56 -15.87 1.23
CA PRO A 16 4.28 -14.45 1.28
C PRO A 16 2.76 -14.25 1.18
N PHE A 17 2.14 -14.14 2.35
CA PHE A 17 0.78 -13.66 2.67
C PHE A 17 -0.41 -14.03 1.74
N ASN A 18 -1.52 -14.42 2.36
CA ASN A 18 -2.80 -14.71 1.70
C ASN A 18 -3.55 -13.45 1.23
N TYR A 19 -2.90 -12.31 1.02
CA TYR A 19 -3.55 -11.06 0.65
C TYR A 19 -2.99 -10.44 -0.64
N VAL A 20 -3.81 -9.79 -1.45
CA VAL A 20 -3.46 -9.15 -2.73
C VAL A 20 -4.07 -7.76 -2.78
N LEU A 21 -3.27 -6.69 -2.80
CA LEU A 21 -3.80 -5.34 -2.93
C LEU A 21 -4.32 -5.08 -4.36
N LEU A 22 -5.54 -4.57 -4.48
CA LEU A 22 -6.11 -3.97 -5.68
C LEU A 22 -6.03 -2.45 -5.50
N GLN A 23 -5.07 -1.81 -6.15
CA GLN A 23 -4.89 -0.37 -6.01
C GLN A 23 -5.71 0.38 -7.06
N ALA A 24 -6.55 1.32 -6.61
CA ALA A 24 -7.24 2.26 -7.48
C ALA A 24 -6.61 3.66 -7.31
N ILE A 25 -5.50 3.88 -8.00
CA ILE A 25 -5.25 5.17 -8.66
C ILE A 25 -5.94 5.02 -10.00
N SER A 26 -6.87 5.91 -10.33
CA SER A 26 -7.98 5.60 -11.26
C SER A 26 -7.61 5.02 -12.63
N GLU A 27 -6.34 5.00 -13.06
CA GLU A 27 -5.92 4.41 -14.34
C GLU A 27 -4.64 3.54 -14.35
N LEU A 28 -3.93 3.26 -13.24
CA LEU A 28 -2.52 2.86 -13.40
C LEU A 28 -1.97 1.60 -12.72
N LEU A 29 -2.77 0.68 -12.15
CA LEU A 29 -2.17 -0.50 -11.50
C LEU A 29 -2.90 -1.82 -11.76
N GLN A 30 -2.16 -2.81 -12.26
CA GLN A 30 -2.61 -4.20 -12.43
C GLN A 30 -2.56 -4.96 -11.11
N LYS A 31 -3.51 -5.90 -10.95
CA LYS A 31 -3.77 -6.70 -9.74
C LYS A 31 -2.53 -7.49 -9.29
N GLY A 32 -2.24 -7.54 -7.97
CA GLY A 32 -1.42 -8.65 -7.48
C GLY A 32 -0.41 -8.44 -6.36
N SER A 33 -0.29 -7.29 -5.72
CA SER A 33 0.89 -7.03 -4.88
C SER A 33 0.71 -7.39 -3.41
N VAL A 34 1.80 -7.87 -2.79
CA VAL A 34 1.86 -8.27 -1.38
C VAL A 34 2.64 -7.21 -0.61
N PHE A 35 2.08 -6.73 0.50
CA PHE A 35 2.83 -5.89 1.43
C PHE A 35 3.98 -6.68 2.04
N GLU A 36 5.17 -6.10 2.00
CA GLU A 36 6.37 -6.64 2.63
C GLU A 36 6.76 -5.80 3.84
N ASP A 37 7.59 -6.39 4.71
CA ASP A 37 8.29 -5.69 5.78
C ASP A 37 9.46 -4.90 5.15
N GLY A 38 9.12 -3.77 4.53
CA GLY A 38 10.08 -2.94 3.81
C GLY A 38 10.07 -3.05 2.29
N ILE A 39 10.71 -2.06 1.67
CA ILE A 39 11.08 -2.09 0.24
C ILE A 39 12.51 -2.60 0.15
N LYS A 40 12.69 -3.86 -0.26
CA LYS A 40 14.01 -4.54 -0.27
C LYS A 40 15.03 -3.88 -1.21
N LEU A 41 14.57 -3.31 -2.32
CA LEU A 41 15.40 -2.66 -3.32
C LEU A 41 14.80 -1.30 -3.67
N PRO A 42 15.02 -0.27 -2.84
CA PRO A 42 14.54 1.06 -3.17
C PRO A 42 15.29 1.60 -4.41
N PRO A 43 14.63 2.41 -5.26
CA PRO A 43 15.28 3.04 -6.40
C PRO A 43 16.53 3.85 -6.00
N HIS A 44 17.48 3.98 -6.93
CA HIS A 44 18.72 4.73 -6.66
C HIS A 44 18.51 6.22 -6.34
N ARG A 45 17.37 6.79 -6.77
CA ARG A 45 17.00 8.20 -6.58
C ARG A 45 16.10 8.42 -5.36
N ILE A 46 16.44 7.86 -4.20
CA ILE A 46 15.74 8.19 -2.95
C ILE A 46 16.61 9.07 -2.06
N SER A 47 15.99 10.01 -1.36
CA SER A 47 16.69 10.93 -0.46
C SER A 47 17.27 10.22 0.75
N SER A 48 18.28 10.81 1.36
CA SER A 48 18.86 10.31 2.61
C SER A 48 17.82 10.26 3.74
N VAL A 49 16.92 11.25 3.79
CA VAL A 49 15.82 11.32 4.77
C VAL A 49 14.85 10.16 4.58
N LEU A 50 14.41 9.91 3.34
CA LEU A 50 13.50 8.81 3.03
C LEU A 50 14.19 7.44 3.24
N ARG A 51 15.47 7.33 2.91
CA ARG A 51 16.25 6.11 3.16
C ARG A 51 16.33 5.78 4.65
N TYR A 52 16.56 6.78 5.50
CA TYR A 52 16.56 6.60 6.95
C TYR A 52 15.19 6.16 7.46
N HIS A 53 14.11 6.78 6.96
CA HIS A 53 12.74 6.40 7.30
C HIS A 53 12.40 4.95 6.91
N LEU A 54 12.85 4.49 5.74
CA LEU A 54 12.69 3.12 5.26
C LEU A 54 13.49 2.08 6.07
N GLN A 55 14.50 2.51 6.81
CA GLN A 55 15.33 1.67 7.68
C GLN A 55 14.82 1.62 9.13
N ALA A 56 13.74 2.33 9.45
CA ALA A 56 13.15 2.30 10.79
C ALA A 56 12.70 0.87 11.17
N THR A 57 12.86 0.51 12.44
CA THR A 57 12.50 -0.81 12.99
C THR A 57 11.00 -0.96 13.28
N GLU A 58 10.23 0.11 13.13
CA GLU A 58 8.78 0.12 13.31
C GLU A 58 8.13 -0.66 12.16
N TYR A 59 7.23 -1.58 12.48
CA TYR A 59 6.54 -2.35 11.46
C TYR A 59 5.63 -1.45 10.62
N LYS A 60 5.90 -1.40 9.33
CA LYS A 60 5.12 -0.64 8.35
C LYS A 60 4.84 -1.55 7.16
N MET A 61 3.58 -1.61 6.75
CA MET A 61 3.22 -2.31 5.53
C MET A 61 3.72 -1.49 4.34
N MET A 62 4.70 -2.00 3.61
CA MET A 62 5.23 -1.32 2.43
C MET A 62 4.96 -2.11 1.15
N LEU A 63 4.59 -1.37 0.11
CA LEU A 63 4.36 -1.87 -1.22
C LEU A 63 5.22 -1.08 -2.20
N ALA A 64 6.15 -1.75 -2.85
CA ALA A 64 6.82 -1.20 -4.02
C ALA A 64 5.84 -1.15 -5.20
N VAL A 65 5.84 -0.04 -5.94
CA VAL A 65 4.99 0.16 -7.11
C VAL A 65 5.84 0.06 -8.37
N GLU A 66 5.53 -0.91 -9.21
CA GLU A 66 6.22 -1.14 -10.48
C GLU A 66 5.21 -1.36 -11.63
N PRO A 67 5.32 -0.60 -12.74
CA PRO A 67 6.22 0.55 -12.93
C PRO A 67 5.84 1.72 -12.00
N THR A 68 6.80 2.61 -11.72
CA THR A 68 6.50 3.84 -10.98
C THR A 68 5.52 4.71 -11.76
N PHE A 69 4.80 5.59 -11.07
CA PHE A 69 3.82 6.47 -11.69
C PHE A 69 3.99 7.90 -11.21
N LYS A 70 3.54 8.84 -12.05
CA LYS A 70 3.62 10.26 -11.73
C LYS A 70 2.32 10.79 -11.17
N LEU A 71 2.40 11.66 -10.17
CA LEU A 71 1.27 12.44 -9.70
C LEU A 71 1.47 13.93 -9.96
N PRO A 72 0.48 14.62 -10.55
CA PRO A 72 0.51 16.07 -10.68
C PRO A 72 0.30 16.72 -9.31
N LEU A 73 1.08 17.75 -9.02
CA LEU A 73 0.99 18.49 -7.75
C LEU A 73 -0.12 19.56 -7.73
N SER A 74 -0.67 19.87 -8.91
CA SER A 74 -1.70 20.91 -9.08
C SER A 74 -3.12 20.41 -8.86
N GLN A 75 -3.32 19.11 -8.64
CA GLN A 75 -4.64 18.51 -8.53
C GLN A 75 -4.79 17.69 -7.25
N PRO A 76 -5.96 17.74 -6.59
CA PRO A 76 -6.22 16.90 -5.45
C PRO A 76 -6.28 15.43 -5.89
N VAL A 77 -5.47 14.59 -5.27
CA VAL A 77 -5.43 13.14 -5.52
C VAL A 77 -6.15 12.45 -4.38
N SER A 78 -7.05 11.52 -4.72
CA SER A 78 -7.65 10.60 -3.75
C SER A 78 -7.17 9.18 -4.04
N VAL A 79 -6.93 8.40 -2.99
CA VAL A 79 -6.52 6.98 -3.12
C VAL A 79 -7.52 6.11 -2.37
N SER A 80 -7.93 5.03 -3.00
CA SER A 80 -8.60 3.93 -2.33
C SER A 80 -7.67 2.73 -2.30
N VAL A 81 -7.66 2.05 -1.17
CA VAL A 81 -6.81 0.89 -0.93
C VAL A 81 -7.70 -0.31 -0.69
N LEU A 82 -7.69 -1.29 -1.59
CA LEU A 82 -8.48 -2.50 -1.49
C LEU A 82 -7.57 -3.70 -1.30
N VAL A 83 -7.93 -4.62 -0.43
CA VAL A 83 -7.19 -5.86 -0.19
C VAL A 83 -8.04 -7.05 -0.58
N GLY A 84 -7.45 -7.96 -1.33
CA GLY A 84 -8.03 -9.25 -1.70
C GLY A 84 -7.47 -10.36 -0.82
N ARG A 85 -8.24 -11.42 -0.60
CA ARG A 85 -7.85 -12.65 0.09
C ARG A 85 -7.63 -13.77 -0.92
N LYS A 86 -6.45 -14.39 -0.89
CA LYS A 86 -6.08 -15.54 -1.72
C LYS A 86 -6.85 -16.81 -1.31
N ASP A 87 -7.14 -16.97 -0.01
CA ASP A 87 -7.78 -18.18 0.52
C ASP A 87 -9.28 -18.28 0.19
N SER A 88 -9.94 -17.15 0.01
CA SER A 88 -11.40 -17.04 -0.15
C SER A 88 -11.83 -16.25 -1.38
N ASN A 89 -10.88 -15.71 -2.15
CA ASN A 89 -11.10 -14.83 -3.30
C ASN A 89 -12.03 -13.63 -2.99
N LYS A 90 -12.06 -13.21 -1.72
CA LYS A 90 -12.83 -12.06 -1.26
C LYS A 90 -12.04 -10.77 -1.38
N VAL A 91 -12.71 -9.64 -1.46
CA VAL A 91 -12.08 -8.30 -1.44
C VAL A 91 -12.72 -7.47 -0.34
N ALA A 92 -11.90 -6.69 0.35
CA ALA A 92 -12.34 -5.67 1.30
C ALA A 92 -11.67 -4.34 0.97
N CYS A 93 -12.33 -3.25 1.33
CA CYS A 93 -11.72 -1.92 1.32
C CYS A 93 -10.97 -1.73 2.64
N ILE A 94 -9.74 -1.22 2.60
CA ILE A 94 -9.05 -0.76 3.79
C ILE A 94 -9.42 0.70 4.01
N ILE A 95 -9.18 1.55 3.01
CA ILE A 95 -9.43 3.00 3.07
C ILE A 95 -10.12 3.44 1.79
N HIS A 96 -11.17 4.25 1.92
CA HIS A 96 -11.99 4.71 0.81
C HIS A 96 -11.76 6.19 0.50
N LYS A 97 -11.13 6.49 -0.63
CA LYS A 97 -10.93 7.85 -1.16
C LYS A 97 -10.24 8.82 -0.21
N ALA A 98 -9.18 8.38 0.46
CA ALA A 98 -8.35 9.25 1.28
C ALA A 98 -7.69 10.33 0.40
N MET A 99 -7.82 11.59 0.82
CA MET A 99 -7.31 12.74 0.09
C MET A 99 -5.85 13.02 0.47
N PHE A 100 -4.99 13.17 -0.52
CA PHE A 100 -3.62 13.64 -0.36
C PHE A 100 -3.59 15.15 -0.56
N ASP A 101 -3.94 15.90 0.48
CA ASP A 101 -3.92 17.35 0.51
C ASP A 101 -2.61 17.93 1.06
N TYR A 102 -1.80 17.09 1.73
CA TYR A 102 -0.50 17.45 2.28
C TYR A 102 0.64 16.65 1.65
N ILE A 103 1.57 17.38 1.02
CA ILE A 103 2.77 16.83 0.37
C ILE A 103 4.00 17.42 1.06
N ASP A 104 4.72 16.58 1.81
CA ASP A 104 5.96 16.96 2.46
C ASP A 104 7.15 16.61 1.56
N ARG A 105 7.58 17.60 0.78
CA ARG A 105 8.77 17.48 -0.08
C ARG A 105 10.06 17.29 0.70
N SER A 106 10.12 17.69 1.97
CA SER A 106 11.33 17.52 2.78
C SER A 106 11.52 16.07 3.24
N SER A 107 10.43 15.35 3.51
CA SER A 107 10.46 13.93 3.82
C SER A 107 10.22 13.00 2.63
N TYR A 108 9.98 13.57 1.43
CA TYR A 108 9.69 12.85 0.20
C TYR A 108 8.46 11.92 0.30
N ARG A 109 7.44 12.40 1.02
CA ARG A 109 6.20 11.68 1.28
C ARG A 109 4.98 12.58 1.09
N ALA A 110 3.97 12.06 0.43
CA ALA A 110 2.62 12.60 0.51
C ALA A 110 1.85 11.74 1.49
N MET A 111 1.10 12.33 2.42
CA MET A 111 0.44 11.59 3.49
C MET A 111 -1.06 11.86 3.46
N ALA A 112 -1.84 10.82 3.71
CA ALA A 112 -3.27 10.91 3.94
C ALA A 112 -3.63 10.05 5.14
N PHE A 113 -4.65 10.46 5.88
CA PHE A 113 -5.20 9.70 7.01
C PHE A 113 -6.70 9.55 6.80
N ASP A 114 -7.23 8.36 7.05
CA ASP A 114 -8.67 8.13 6.94
C ASP A 114 -9.11 6.96 7.81
N ALA A 115 -10.42 6.86 8.02
CA ALA A 115 -11.06 5.75 8.71
C ALA A 115 -10.88 4.44 7.92
N ILE A 116 -10.61 3.36 8.64
CA ILE A 116 -10.56 2.01 8.07
C ILE A 116 -11.99 1.49 7.92
N ASP A 117 -12.30 0.84 6.80
CA ASP A 117 -13.61 0.24 6.50
C ASP A 117 -13.78 -1.11 7.23
N ILE A 118 -13.96 -1.03 8.55
CA ILE A 118 -14.19 -2.17 9.43
C ILE A 118 -15.62 -2.72 9.24
N SER A 119 -15.75 -4.04 9.25
CA SER A 119 -17.05 -4.69 9.08
C SER A 119 -18.07 -4.23 10.13
N PRO A 120 -19.33 -3.99 9.73
CA PRO A 120 -20.42 -3.68 10.66
C PRO A 120 -20.69 -4.74 11.73
N MET A 121 -20.04 -5.92 11.67
CA MET A 121 -20.07 -6.92 12.73
C MET A 121 -19.30 -6.48 13.98
N TYR A 122 -18.34 -5.57 13.85
CA TYR A 122 -17.47 -5.09 14.94
C TYR A 122 -17.86 -3.70 15.45
N ARG A 123 -19.17 -3.45 15.66
CA ARG A 123 -19.72 -2.11 16.02
C ARG A 123 -19.16 -1.47 17.30
N PHE A 124 -18.49 -2.25 18.15
CA PHE A 124 -17.94 -1.77 19.42
C PHE A 124 -16.52 -1.22 19.29
N LEU A 125 -15.89 -1.37 18.12
CA LEU A 125 -14.58 -0.77 17.90
C LEU A 125 -14.70 0.74 17.72
N PRO A 126 -13.77 1.52 18.28
CA PRO A 126 -13.66 2.94 17.97
C PRO A 126 -13.39 3.14 16.48
N ASN A 127 -13.58 4.35 15.97
CA ASN A 127 -13.23 4.68 14.59
C ASN A 127 -11.71 4.57 14.41
N ILE A 128 -11.24 3.41 13.93
CA ILE A 128 -9.83 3.13 13.69
C ILE A 128 -9.40 3.87 12.44
N ARG A 129 -8.26 4.55 12.52
CA ARG A 129 -7.68 5.27 11.38
C ARG A 129 -6.41 4.58 10.92
N GLY A 130 -6.20 4.61 9.60
CA GLY A 130 -4.95 4.20 8.98
C GLY A 130 -4.29 5.38 8.29
N TRP A 131 -2.96 5.33 8.23
CA TRP A 131 -2.15 6.31 7.54
C TRP A 131 -1.69 5.69 6.22
N ILE A 132 -1.80 6.45 5.13
CA ILE A 132 -1.24 6.09 3.84
C ILE A 132 -0.20 7.13 3.48
N SER A 133 1.01 6.68 3.15
CA SER A 133 2.04 7.53 2.59
C SER A 133 2.41 7.07 1.18
N LEU A 134 2.40 7.99 0.22
CA LEU A 134 3.03 7.80 -1.07
C LEU A 134 4.49 8.22 -0.96
N LEU A 135 5.39 7.33 -1.36
CA LEU A 135 6.83 7.53 -1.30
C LEU A 135 7.32 7.92 -2.70
N PHE A 136 7.98 9.07 -2.82
CA PHE A 136 8.44 9.58 -4.11
C PHE A 136 9.94 9.83 -4.17
N MET A 137 10.50 9.75 -5.39
CA MET A 137 11.93 9.86 -5.65
C MET A 137 12.42 11.33 -5.64
N GLU A 138 13.73 11.49 -5.46
CA GLU A 138 14.45 12.73 -5.73
C GLU A 138 14.54 13.01 -7.22
N GLY A 139 14.29 14.27 -7.57
CA GLY A 139 14.36 14.73 -8.96
C GLY A 139 13.11 14.33 -9.74
N GLY A 140 12.40 15.35 -10.21
CA GLY A 140 11.19 15.26 -11.01
C GLY A 140 10.93 16.61 -11.66
N ASP A 141 9.88 16.69 -12.47
CA ASP A 141 9.35 17.99 -12.89
C ASP A 141 8.93 18.79 -11.65
N GLU A 142 9.05 20.11 -11.65
CA GLU A 142 8.58 20.93 -10.52
C GLU A 142 7.08 20.73 -10.25
N CYS A 143 6.34 20.27 -11.26
CA CYS A 143 4.91 20.04 -11.22
C CYS A 143 4.48 18.58 -11.02
N GLU A 144 5.40 17.59 -11.01
CA GLU A 144 5.06 16.17 -10.90
C GLU A 144 5.96 15.45 -9.89
N ILE A 145 5.41 14.52 -9.12
CA ILE A 145 6.16 13.60 -8.25
C ILE A 145 6.14 12.18 -8.81
N ASP A 146 7.30 11.52 -8.80
CA ASP A 146 7.45 10.13 -9.24
C ASP A 146 7.35 9.19 -8.05
N VAL A 147 6.23 8.47 -7.94
CA VAL A 147 5.88 7.60 -6.81
C VAL A 147 6.35 6.19 -7.10
N PHE A 148 7.19 5.67 -6.22
CA PHE A 148 7.76 4.32 -6.33
C PHE A 148 7.27 3.36 -5.25
N GLY A 149 6.59 3.88 -4.23
CA GLY A 149 6.19 3.06 -3.09
C GLY A 149 5.00 3.63 -2.36
N ILE A 150 4.34 2.75 -1.62
CA ILE A 150 3.21 3.05 -0.77
C ILE A 150 3.50 2.42 0.58
N GLN A 151 3.32 3.22 1.60
CA GLN A 151 3.39 2.76 2.98
C GLN A 151 2.01 2.89 3.60
N MET A 152 1.60 1.86 4.32
CA MET A 152 0.49 1.92 5.25
C MET A 152 1.00 1.72 6.67
N ASP A 153 0.46 2.53 7.56
CA ASP A 153 0.82 2.53 8.97
C ASP A 153 -0.47 2.57 9.82
N PHE A 154 -0.48 1.73 10.85
CA PHE A 154 -1.59 1.57 11.79
C PHE A 154 -1.11 1.70 13.24
N ASN A 155 0.01 2.38 13.50
CA ASN A 155 0.67 2.49 14.81
C ASN A 155 -0.26 2.89 15.98
N ASP A 156 -1.37 3.58 15.71
CA ASP A 156 -2.40 3.89 16.71
C ASP A 156 -3.07 2.62 17.31
N VAL A 157 -3.07 1.51 16.58
CA VAL A 157 -3.80 0.27 16.91
C VAL A 157 -3.02 -1.04 16.69
N ALA A 158 -1.96 -1.02 15.89
CA ALA A 158 -1.16 -2.20 15.57
C ALA A 158 0.30 -1.80 15.30
N ASN A 159 1.23 -2.46 15.98
CA ASN A 159 2.67 -2.19 15.94
C ASN A 159 3.49 -3.40 15.45
N SER A 160 2.81 -4.48 15.07
CA SER A 160 3.44 -5.70 14.55
C SER A 160 2.66 -6.25 13.36
N LYS A 161 3.34 -7.12 12.61
CA LYS A 161 2.75 -7.85 11.49
C LYS A 161 1.47 -8.58 11.87
N ASP A 162 1.49 -9.33 12.96
CA ASP A 162 0.37 -10.17 13.36
C ASP A 162 -0.84 -9.33 13.78
N GLU A 163 -0.61 -8.23 14.51
CA GLU A 163 -1.67 -7.28 14.88
C GLU A 163 -2.31 -6.62 13.65
N VAL A 164 -1.49 -6.25 12.65
CA VAL A 164 -2.01 -5.72 11.39
C VAL A 164 -2.84 -6.77 10.65
N LEU A 165 -2.40 -8.03 10.62
CA LEU A 165 -3.18 -9.11 10.00
C LEU A 165 -4.52 -9.33 10.71
N TRP A 166 -4.54 -9.30 12.05
CA TRP A 166 -5.77 -9.36 12.82
C TRP A 166 -6.70 -8.18 12.53
N LEU A 167 -6.15 -6.98 12.39
CA LEU A 167 -6.93 -5.80 12.00
C LEU A 167 -7.55 -5.98 10.60
N LEU A 168 -6.80 -6.51 9.63
CA LEU A 168 -7.31 -6.77 8.28
C LEU A 168 -8.37 -7.88 8.25
N ASP A 169 -8.31 -8.86 9.15
CA ASP A 169 -9.37 -9.88 9.30
C ASP A 169 -10.72 -9.26 9.70
N MET A 170 -10.73 -8.07 10.30
CA MET A 170 -11.94 -7.37 10.75
C MET A 170 -12.63 -6.52 9.66
N LEU A 171 -12.05 -6.43 8.45
CA LEU A 171 -12.62 -5.65 7.34
C LEU A 171 -13.92 -6.26 6.81
N ASP A 172 -14.68 -5.45 6.06
CA ASP A 172 -15.92 -5.89 5.40
C ASP A 172 -15.64 -6.72 4.13
N TRP A 173 -15.24 -7.99 4.31
CA TRP A 173 -14.89 -8.92 3.23
C TRP A 173 -16.11 -9.38 2.41
N LYS A 174 -16.09 -9.08 1.11
CA LYS A 174 -17.14 -9.40 0.13
C LYS A 174 -16.67 -10.41 -0.92
#